data_AF-B0BYX6-F1
#
_entry.id   AF-B0BYX6-F1
#
_cell.length_a   1.000
_cell.length_b   1.000
_cell.length_c   1.000
_cell.angle_alpha   90.00
_cell.angle_beta   90.00
_cell.angle_gamma   90.00
#
_symmetry.space_group_name_H-M   'P 1'
#
loop_
_entity.id
_entity.type
_entity.pdbx_description
1 polymer ?
#
loop_
_entity_poly.entity_id
_entity_poly.type
_entity_poly.pdbx_seq_one_letter_code
_entity_poly.pdbx_strand_id
1 'polypeptide(L)'
;MRTFSPLDIEEQTTEALSYDRNNGWSKPFPEFDSGNTLVVVFAAHEYCESPEPLLEIRKYFPESKIIGCSSPVVICDGSLLEGAIAVGIIRFETTQIRLASAAVNNFETSRTAGQQLGEQLTDPDLKGVLVFSDGVTTEATELVRGLQERLPPEVTIAGGLASGHTLDDTWMICDGERRCCMNRCCGLGAG
;
A
#
# COMPACT_ATOMS: atom_id res chain seq x y z
N MET A 1 1.00 32.66 -0.83
CA MET A 1 -0.37 32.18 -0.59
C MET A 1 -0.92 31.71 -1.93
N ARG A 2 -0.82 30.41 -2.24
CA ARG A 2 -1.36 29.87 -3.49
C ARG A 2 -2.87 29.77 -3.34
N THR A 3 -3.60 30.41 -4.25
CA THR A 3 -5.03 30.21 -4.44
C THR A 3 -5.20 28.91 -5.21
N PHE A 4 -5.66 27.86 -4.56
CA PHE A 4 -6.14 26.66 -5.25
C PHE A 4 -7.35 27.08 -6.09
N SER A 5 -7.30 26.85 -7.40
CA SER A 5 -8.48 27.05 -8.24
C SER A 5 -9.42 25.85 -8.04
N PRO A 6 -10.74 26.03 -8.22
CA PRO A 6 -11.69 24.91 -8.18
C PRO A 6 -11.42 23.79 -9.21
N LEU A 7 -10.50 24.01 -10.17
CA LEU A 7 -10.07 23.05 -11.19
C LEU A 7 -8.89 22.17 -10.74
N ASP A 8 -8.30 22.42 -9.55
CA ASP A 8 -7.14 21.69 -9.03
C ASP A 8 -7.53 20.56 -8.04
N ILE A 9 -8.83 20.27 -7.88
CA ILE A 9 -9.30 19.18 -7.03
C ILE A 9 -9.40 17.94 -7.90
N GLU A 10 -8.48 17.00 -7.70
CA GLU A 10 -8.61 15.68 -8.30
C GLU A 10 -9.90 15.02 -7.83
N GLU A 11 -10.74 14.63 -8.80
CA GLU A 11 -11.85 13.74 -8.54
C GLU A 11 -11.31 12.31 -8.37
N GLN A 12 -11.74 11.67 -7.29
CA GLN A 12 -11.41 10.29 -6.99
C GLN A 12 -12.66 9.60 -6.48
N THR A 13 -12.82 8.34 -6.86
CA THR A 13 -13.88 7.49 -6.32
C THR A 13 -13.27 6.46 -5.41
N THR A 14 -13.86 6.26 -4.23
CA THR A 14 -13.35 5.33 -3.22
C THR A 14 -14.41 4.34 -2.78
N GLU A 15 -13.99 3.12 -2.46
CA GLU A 15 -14.83 2.10 -1.85
C GLU A 15 -14.01 1.33 -0.81
N ALA A 16 -14.68 0.84 0.22
CA ALA A 16 -14.08 -0.01 1.24
C ALA A 16 -14.85 -1.32 1.36
N LEU A 17 -14.10 -2.43 1.37
CA LEU A 17 -14.60 -3.79 1.45
C LEU A 17 -13.90 -4.52 2.58
N SER A 18 -14.56 -5.53 3.13
CA SER A 18 -13.95 -6.47 4.05
C SER A 18 -14.29 -7.90 3.66
N TYR A 19 -13.45 -8.84 4.08
CA TYR A 19 -13.69 -10.26 3.94
C TYR A 19 -13.44 -10.96 5.29
N ASP A 20 -14.34 -11.85 5.65
CA ASP A 20 -14.11 -12.84 6.69
C ASP A 20 -14.60 -14.23 6.25
N ARG A 21 -14.08 -15.29 6.86
CA ARG A 21 -14.38 -16.67 6.46
C ARG A 21 -15.83 -17.09 6.68
N ASN A 22 -16.57 -16.40 7.56
CA ASN A 22 -17.95 -16.76 7.88
C ASN A 22 -18.94 -16.10 6.92
N ASN A 23 -18.68 -14.85 6.53
CA ASN A 23 -19.61 -14.03 5.74
C ASN A 23 -19.17 -13.80 4.29
N GLY A 24 -17.90 -14.07 3.96
CA GLY A 24 -17.32 -13.71 2.66
C GLY A 24 -17.09 -12.20 2.54
N TRP A 25 -17.16 -11.69 1.31
CA TRP A 25 -17.03 -10.26 1.03
C TRP A 25 -18.25 -9.47 1.52
N SER A 26 -18.01 -8.36 2.21
CA SER A 26 -19.08 -7.51 2.77
C SER A 26 -19.93 -6.81 1.70
N LYS A 27 -19.37 -6.57 0.51
CA LYS A 27 -20.05 -5.98 -0.66
C LYS A 27 -19.42 -6.55 -1.94
N PRO A 28 -20.10 -6.49 -3.10
CA PRO A 28 -19.48 -6.81 -4.38
C PRO A 28 -18.31 -5.86 -4.67
N PHE A 29 -17.35 -6.33 -5.47
CA PHE A 29 -16.27 -5.47 -5.95
C PHE A 29 -16.82 -4.39 -6.89
N PRO A 30 -16.36 -3.12 -6.77
CA PRO A 30 -16.75 -2.05 -7.66
C PRO A 30 -16.06 -2.17 -9.03
N GLU A 31 -16.67 -1.63 -10.08
CA GLU A 31 -16.11 -1.59 -11.46
C GLU A 31 -15.02 -0.50 -11.60
N PHE A 32 -14.00 -0.57 -10.76
CA PHE A 32 -12.94 0.45 -10.67
C PHE A 32 -11.62 0.03 -11.35
N ASP A 33 -11.45 -1.22 -11.77
CA ASP A 33 -10.17 -1.68 -12.32
C ASP A 33 -9.67 -0.81 -13.49
N SER A 34 -8.43 -0.33 -13.35
CA SER A 34 -7.73 0.48 -14.33
C SER A 34 -6.28 0.69 -13.89
N GLY A 35 -5.42 1.13 -14.81
CA GLY A 35 -4.04 1.54 -14.47
C GLY A 35 -3.93 2.69 -13.46
N ASN A 36 -4.99 3.48 -13.28
CA ASN A 36 -5.08 4.58 -12.31
C ASN A 36 -5.84 4.18 -11.03
N THR A 37 -5.94 2.88 -10.74
CA THR A 37 -6.58 2.38 -9.52
C THR A 37 -5.57 1.79 -8.56
N LEU A 38 -5.68 2.23 -7.31
CA LEU A 38 -4.94 1.73 -6.17
C LEU A 38 -5.86 0.85 -5.32
N VAL A 39 -5.41 -0.38 -5.08
CA VAL A 39 -6.02 -1.29 -4.12
C VAL A 39 -5.05 -1.46 -2.94
N VAL A 40 -5.45 -1.01 -1.76
CA VAL A 40 -4.70 -1.18 -0.51
C VAL A 40 -5.32 -2.31 0.30
N VAL A 41 -4.54 -3.32 0.62
CA VAL A 41 -5.01 -4.52 1.33
C VAL A 41 -4.32 -4.63 2.68
N PHE A 42 -5.12 -4.76 3.74
CA PHE A 42 -4.66 -5.18 5.06
C PHE A 42 -5.32 -6.51 5.38
N ALA A 43 -4.55 -7.50 5.84
CA ALA A 43 -5.11 -8.83 6.09
C ALA A 43 -4.47 -9.52 7.28
N ALA A 44 -5.25 -10.34 7.97
CA ALA A 44 -4.72 -11.26 8.99
C ALA A 44 -3.63 -12.17 8.41
N HIS A 45 -2.65 -12.54 9.25
CA HIS A 45 -1.51 -13.34 8.80
C HIS A 45 -1.93 -14.70 8.21
N GLU A 46 -3.05 -15.26 8.67
CA GLU A 46 -3.64 -16.53 8.22
C GLU A 46 -3.89 -16.58 6.70
N TYR A 47 -4.11 -15.43 6.06
CA TYR A 47 -4.29 -15.34 4.59
C TYR A 47 -2.97 -15.51 3.81
N CYS A 48 -1.85 -15.69 4.51
CA CYS A 48 -0.60 -16.18 3.93
C CYS A 48 -0.73 -17.63 3.45
N GLU A 49 -1.40 -18.47 4.24
CA GLU A 49 -1.58 -19.91 3.96
C GLU A 49 -2.88 -20.20 3.21
N SER A 50 -3.89 -19.34 3.34
CA SER A 50 -5.16 -19.42 2.60
C SER A 50 -5.35 -18.17 1.73
N PRO A 51 -4.65 -18.08 0.59
CA PRO A 51 -4.57 -16.86 -0.21
C PRO A 51 -5.77 -16.65 -1.13
N GLU A 52 -6.78 -17.52 -1.11
CA GLU A 52 -7.89 -17.52 -2.06
C GLU A 52 -8.57 -16.14 -2.19
N PRO A 53 -8.91 -15.43 -1.09
CA PRO A 53 -9.51 -14.10 -1.20
C PRO A 53 -8.54 -13.05 -1.78
N LEU A 54 -7.23 -13.19 -1.51
CA LEU A 54 -6.22 -12.30 -2.09
C LEU A 54 -6.06 -12.54 -3.60
N LEU A 55 -6.17 -13.79 -4.04
CA LEU A 55 -6.18 -14.15 -5.46
C LEU A 55 -7.44 -13.65 -6.16
N GLU A 56 -8.59 -13.63 -5.48
CA GLU A 56 -9.82 -13.04 -6.00
C GLU A 56 -9.66 -11.54 -6.25
N ILE A 57 -9.09 -10.79 -5.30
CA ILE A 57 -8.78 -9.36 -5.50
C ILE A 57 -7.89 -9.18 -6.73
N ARG A 58 -6.79 -9.94 -6.85
CA ARG A 58 -5.88 -9.82 -8.00
C ARG A 58 -6.57 -10.15 -9.33
N LYS A 59 -7.47 -11.13 -9.33
CA LYS A 59 -8.25 -11.50 -10.52
C LYS A 59 -9.26 -10.43 -10.91
N TYR A 60 -9.86 -9.75 -9.94
CA TYR A 60 -10.84 -8.70 -10.18
C TYR A 60 -10.19 -7.37 -10.58
N PHE A 61 -8.98 -7.11 -10.09
CA PHE A 61 -8.21 -5.90 -10.38
C PHE A 61 -6.88 -6.21 -11.10
N PRO A 62 -6.91 -6.77 -12.33
CA PRO A 62 -5.71 -7.12 -13.07
C PRO A 62 -4.88 -5.90 -13.51
N GLU A 63 -5.49 -4.76 -13.81
CA GLU A 63 -4.77 -3.55 -14.26
C GLU A 63 -4.31 -2.67 -13.09
N SER A 64 -5.02 -2.74 -11.96
CA SER A 64 -4.77 -1.90 -10.79
C SER A 64 -3.44 -2.23 -10.10
N LYS A 65 -2.92 -1.23 -9.38
CA LYS A 65 -1.78 -1.39 -8.47
C LYS A 65 -2.27 -1.84 -7.11
N ILE A 66 -1.85 -3.03 -6.71
CA ILE A 66 -2.24 -3.63 -5.44
C ILE A 66 -1.04 -3.64 -4.50
N ILE A 67 -1.18 -2.98 -3.36
CA ILE A 67 -0.18 -2.97 -2.28
C ILE A 67 -0.84 -3.33 -0.96
N GLY A 68 -0.06 -3.75 0.01
CA GLY A 68 -0.63 -4.09 1.30
C GLY A 68 0.35 -4.77 2.24
N CYS A 69 -0.13 -5.04 3.44
CA CYS A 69 0.63 -5.76 4.44
C CYS A 69 -0.27 -6.57 5.37
N SER A 70 0.36 -7.49 6.09
CA SER A 70 -0.30 -8.21 7.18
C SER A 70 -0.61 -7.27 8.35
N SER A 71 -1.73 -7.53 9.03
CA SER A 71 -2.10 -6.91 10.30
C SER A 71 -2.98 -7.87 11.10
N PRO A 72 -2.74 -8.06 12.42
CA PRO A 72 -3.55 -8.97 13.25
C PRO A 72 -5.01 -8.49 13.38
N VAL A 73 -5.21 -7.18 13.29
CA VAL A 73 -6.52 -6.53 13.28
C VAL A 73 -6.62 -5.57 12.12
N VAL A 74 -7.80 -5.44 11.53
CA VAL A 74 -8.06 -4.49 10.45
C VAL A 74 -9.23 -3.59 10.82
N ILE A 75 -9.29 -2.40 10.23
CA ILE A 75 -10.40 -1.46 10.43
C ILE A 75 -11.10 -1.27 9.09
N CYS A 76 -12.40 -1.51 9.05
CA CYS A 76 -13.24 -1.27 7.87
C CYS A 76 -14.59 -0.71 8.31
N ASP A 77 -15.05 0.36 7.67
CA ASP A 77 -16.32 1.04 7.98
C ASP A 77 -16.52 1.31 9.49
N GLY A 78 -15.45 1.75 10.17
CA GLY A 78 -15.46 2.08 11.60
C GLY A 78 -15.46 0.87 12.55
N SER A 79 -15.41 -0.35 12.03
CA SER A 79 -15.38 -1.59 12.82
C SER A 79 -13.97 -2.18 12.86
N LEU A 80 -13.56 -2.65 14.03
CA LEU A 80 -12.32 -3.42 14.22
C LEU A 80 -12.63 -4.92 14.02
N LEU A 81 -11.89 -5.56 13.12
CA LEU A 81 -12.10 -6.96 12.72
C LEU A 81 -10.82 -7.77 12.92
N GLU A 82 -10.98 -8.97 13.47
CA GLU A 82 -9.92 -9.98 13.63
C GLU A 82 -10.09 -11.09 12.59
N GLY A 83 -9.00 -11.74 12.18
CA GLY A 83 -9.06 -12.85 11.20
C GLY A 83 -9.63 -12.46 9.83
N ALA A 84 -9.60 -11.15 9.50
CA ALA A 84 -10.28 -10.57 8.35
C ALA A 84 -9.31 -9.89 7.39
N ILE A 85 -9.85 -9.50 6.23
CA ILE A 85 -9.19 -8.63 5.25
C ILE A 85 -9.98 -7.31 5.21
N ALA A 86 -9.29 -6.19 5.16
CA ALA A 86 -9.85 -4.89 4.78
C ALA A 86 -9.18 -4.42 3.48
N VAL A 87 -9.98 -3.90 2.57
CA VAL A 87 -9.55 -3.45 1.25
C VAL A 87 -10.06 -2.03 1.03
N GLY A 88 -9.14 -1.10 0.81
CA GLY A 88 -9.46 0.22 0.29
C GLY A 88 -9.19 0.27 -1.20
N ILE A 89 -10.15 0.74 -1.99
CA ILE A 89 -10.04 0.86 -3.44
C ILE A 89 -10.21 2.33 -3.78
N ILE A 90 -9.25 2.89 -4.51
CA ILE A 90 -9.23 4.30 -4.90
C ILE A 90 -8.96 4.34 -6.40
N ARG A 91 -9.93 4.86 -7.16
CA ARG A 91 -9.75 5.14 -8.59
C ARG A 91 -9.56 6.64 -8.78
N PHE A 92 -8.45 7.00 -9.38
CA PHE A 92 -8.15 8.37 -9.75
C PHE A 92 -8.60 8.67 -11.18
N GLU A 93 -9.12 9.88 -11.42
CA GLU A 93 -9.49 10.30 -12.76
C GLU A 93 -8.25 10.62 -13.61
N THR A 94 -7.27 11.32 -13.04
CA THR A 94 -6.10 11.82 -13.79
C THR A 94 -4.76 11.37 -13.23
N THR A 95 -4.65 11.13 -11.92
CA THR A 95 -3.39 10.76 -11.28
C THR A 95 -2.78 9.51 -11.90
N GLN A 96 -1.50 9.61 -12.22
CA GLN A 96 -0.70 8.45 -12.64
C GLN A 96 -0.14 7.74 -11.42
N ILE A 97 -0.41 6.44 -11.32
CA ILE A 97 0.10 5.61 -10.24
C ILE A 97 1.40 4.93 -10.66
N ARG A 98 2.44 5.08 -9.85
CA ARG A 98 3.70 4.35 -10.01
C ARG A 98 4.00 3.50 -8.81
N LEU A 99 4.41 2.26 -9.04
CA LEU A 99 4.86 1.35 -7.99
C LEU A 99 6.39 1.23 -8.03
N ALA A 100 7.03 1.40 -6.88
CA ALA A 100 8.45 1.15 -6.71
C ALA A 100 8.67 0.10 -5.63
N SER A 101 9.78 -0.65 -5.73
CA SER A 101 10.23 -1.50 -4.63
C SER A 101 11.73 -1.41 -4.40
N ALA A 102 12.15 -1.53 -3.15
CA ALA A 102 13.57 -1.55 -2.76
C ALA A 102 13.80 -2.64 -1.73
N ALA A 103 15.02 -3.16 -1.63
CA ALA A 103 15.35 -4.19 -0.65
C ALA A 103 15.83 -3.59 0.68
N VAL A 104 15.38 -4.11 1.82
CA VAL A 104 15.81 -3.71 3.17
C VAL A 104 16.27 -4.94 3.93
N ASN A 105 17.57 -5.23 3.98
CA ASN A 105 18.03 -6.49 4.59
C ASN A 105 18.27 -6.36 6.10
N ASN A 106 18.38 -5.13 6.60
CA ASN A 106 18.62 -4.78 7.99
C ASN A 106 18.38 -3.28 8.23
N PHE A 107 18.38 -2.87 9.50
CA PHE A 107 18.14 -1.49 9.89
C PHE A 107 19.09 -0.48 9.20
N GLU A 108 20.37 -0.83 9.03
CA GLU A 108 21.38 0.04 8.41
C GLU A 108 21.08 0.32 6.93
N THR A 109 20.44 -0.62 6.24
CA THR A 109 20.05 -0.47 4.82
C THR A 109 18.77 0.33 4.60
N SER A 110 18.03 0.67 5.66
CA SER A 110 16.72 1.35 5.55
C SER A 110 16.83 2.70 4.84
N ARG A 111 17.84 3.51 5.16
CA ARG A 111 18.05 4.81 4.50
C ARG A 111 18.32 4.66 3.01
N THR A 112 19.21 3.74 2.65
CA THR A 112 19.55 3.44 1.25
C THR A 112 18.32 2.95 0.48
N ALA A 113 17.49 2.10 1.09
CA ALA A 113 16.23 1.67 0.48
C ALA A 113 15.26 2.84 0.26
N GLY A 114 15.18 3.77 1.22
CA GLY A 114 14.39 5.00 1.09
C GLY A 114 14.85 5.85 -0.09
N GLN A 115 16.17 6.02 -0.24
CA GLN A 115 16.75 6.73 -1.39
C GLN A 115 16.41 6.03 -2.71
N GLN A 116 16.55 4.69 -2.78
CA GLN A 116 16.22 3.90 -3.97
C GLN A 116 14.74 4.02 -4.36
N LEU A 117 13.83 4.01 -3.38
CA LEU A 117 12.42 4.24 -3.64
C LEU A 117 12.18 5.66 -4.14
N GLY A 118 12.79 6.67 -3.51
CA GLY A 118 12.66 8.06 -3.89
C GLY A 118 13.13 8.30 -5.33
N GLU A 119 14.26 7.72 -5.72
CA GLU A 119 14.78 7.78 -7.10
C GLU A 119 13.83 7.14 -8.12
N GLN A 120 13.24 5.98 -7.80
CA GLN A 120 12.29 5.30 -8.69
C GLN A 120 10.97 6.05 -8.84
N LEU A 121 10.55 6.76 -7.79
CA LEU A 121 9.28 7.49 -7.75
C LEU A 121 9.39 8.94 -8.21
N THR A 122 10.60 9.49 -8.30
CA THR A 122 10.81 10.90 -8.65
C THR A 122 10.13 11.22 -9.97
N ASP A 123 9.20 12.17 -9.90
CA ASP A 123 8.50 12.73 -11.04
C ASP A 123 8.14 14.19 -10.75
N PRO A 124 8.18 15.10 -11.73
CA PRO A 124 7.79 16.49 -11.54
C PRO A 124 6.37 16.67 -10.98
N ASP A 125 5.46 15.76 -11.31
CA ASP A 125 4.06 15.88 -10.94
C ASP A 125 3.73 15.15 -9.62
N LEU A 126 4.64 14.31 -9.10
CA LEU A 126 4.47 13.58 -7.85
C LEU A 126 4.01 14.49 -6.68
N LYS A 127 2.89 14.13 -6.06
CA LYS A 127 2.29 14.81 -4.89
C LYS A 127 2.32 13.97 -3.62
N GLY A 128 2.28 12.65 -3.75
CA GLY A 128 2.20 11.76 -2.60
C GLY A 128 2.93 10.44 -2.80
N VAL A 129 3.46 9.91 -1.70
CA VAL A 129 4.03 8.57 -1.59
C VAL A 129 3.37 7.81 -0.45
N LEU A 130 2.76 6.66 -0.76
CA LEU A 130 2.29 5.69 0.23
C LEU A 130 3.31 4.53 0.31
N VAL A 131 3.93 4.32 1.47
CA VAL A 131 4.98 3.31 1.67
C VAL A 131 4.61 2.25 2.71
N PHE A 132 4.80 0.98 2.37
CA PHE A 132 4.72 -0.14 3.32
C PHE A 132 6.04 -0.89 3.41
N SER A 133 6.41 -1.35 4.61
CA SER A 133 7.62 -2.16 4.84
C SER A 133 7.38 -3.31 5.83
N ASP A 134 8.37 -4.20 5.99
CA ASP A 134 8.20 -5.50 6.66
C ASP A 134 8.09 -5.47 8.19
N GLY A 135 8.24 -4.31 8.84
CA GLY A 135 8.11 -4.15 10.31
C GLY A 135 9.15 -4.90 11.16
N VAL A 136 10.03 -5.71 10.55
CA VAL A 136 10.99 -6.58 11.23
C VAL A 136 12.41 -6.11 11.01
N THR A 137 12.78 -5.81 9.75
CA THR A 137 14.16 -5.46 9.37
C THR A 137 14.31 -3.98 9.01
N THR A 138 13.19 -3.25 8.99
CA THR A 138 13.14 -1.86 8.58
C THR A 138 13.16 -0.90 9.77
N GLU A 139 14.10 0.05 9.76
CA GLU A 139 14.03 1.23 10.62
C GLU A 139 13.26 2.32 9.86
N ALA A 140 12.05 2.61 10.33
CA ALA A 140 11.09 3.45 9.61
C ALA A 140 11.56 4.90 9.46
N THR A 141 12.24 5.45 10.46
CA THR A 141 12.70 6.84 10.45
C THR A 141 13.74 7.08 9.36
N GLU A 142 14.70 6.17 9.23
CA GLU A 142 15.77 6.19 8.25
C GLU A 142 15.23 5.91 6.85
N LEU A 143 14.26 5.02 6.71
CA LEU A 143 13.54 4.83 5.44
C LEU A 143 12.89 6.14 4.97
N VAL A 144 12.15 6.82 5.84
CA VAL A 144 11.51 8.11 5.52
C VAL A 144 12.55 9.19 5.23
N ARG A 145 13.65 9.25 6.00
CA ARG A 145 14.75 10.19 5.73
C ARG A 145 15.37 9.96 4.35
N GLY A 146 15.59 8.70 3.96
CA GLY A 146 16.11 8.37 2.63
C GLY A 146 15.17 8.82 1.50
N LEU A 147 13.85 8.66 1.68
CA LEU A 147 12.85 9.18 0.73
C LEU A 147 12.94 10.71 0.63
N GLN A 148 12.98 11.42 1.77
CA GLN A 148 13.04 12.88 1.83
C GLN A 148 14.32 13.47 1.21
N GLU A 149 15.41 12.71 1.12
CA GLU A 149 16.64 13.15 0.44
C GLU A 149 16.51 13.18 -1.09
N ARG A 150 15.54 12.45 -1.64
CA ARG A 150 15.32 12.32 -3.09
C ARG A 150 14.05 13.00 -3.58
N LEU A 151 13.04 13.08 -2.73
CA LEU A 151 11.75 13.66 -3.07
C LEU A 151 11.69 15.16 -2.75
N PRO A 152 10.95 15.96 -3.54
CA PRO A 152 10.66 17.35 -3.19
C PRO A 152 9.97 17.45 -1.82
N PRO A 153 10.24 18.52 -1.04
CA PRO A 153 9.68 18.68 0.30
C PRO A 153 8.14 18.84 0.31
N GLU A 154 7.53 19.14 -0.84
CA GLU A 154 6.07 19.23 -1.00
C GLU A 154 5.39 17.86 -1.12
N VAL A 155 6.15 16.78 -1.38
CA VAL A 155 5.60 15.43 -1.51
C VAL A 155 5.20 14.91 -0.14
N THR A 156 3.92 14.55 0.00
CA THR A 156 3.42 13.94 1.23
C THR A 156 3.87 12.49 1.31
N ILE A 157 4.50 12.09 2.42
CA ILE A 157 4.86 10.69 2.66
C ILE A 157 3.95 10.14 3.76
N ALA A 158 3.22 9.08 3.45
CA ALA A 158 2.37 8.32 4.37
C ALA A 158 2.71 6.83 4.27
N GLY A 159 2.31 6.02 5.25
CA GLY A 159 2.65 4.62 5.23
C GLY A 159 2.33 3.85 6.49
N GLY A 160 2.75 2.58 6.49
CA GLY A 160 2.60 1.67 7.62
C GLY A 160 3.65 0.57 7.58
N LEU A 161 3.85 -0.07 8.74
CA LEU A 161 4.70 -1.25 8.86
C LEU A 161 3.80 -2.48 8.89
N ALA A 162 4.21 -3.57 8.23
CA ALA A 162 3.57 -4.86 8.37
C ALA A 162 3.63 -5.30 9.84
N SER A 163 2.55 -5.93 10.31
CA SER A 163 2.46 -6.45 11.67
C SER A 163 1.81 -7.82 11.68
N GLY A 164 2.07 -8.58 12.74
CA GLY A 164 1.58 -9.94 12.94
C GLY A 164 1.48 -10.23 14.44
N HIS A 165 1.00 -11.42 14.80
CA HIS A 165 1.00 -11.85 16.20
C HIS A 165 2.43 -12.07 16.70
N THR A 166 3.30 -12.56 15.82
CA THR A 166 4.75 -12.59 16.01
C THR A 166 5.46 -11.85 14.88
N LEU A 167 6.76 -11.58 15.05
CA LEU A 167 7.58 -10.96 13.99
C LEU A 167 7.68 -11.87 12.74
N ASP A 168 7.59 -13.18 12.92
CA ASP A 168 7.71 -14.17 11.84
C ASP A 168 6.42 -14.29 11.00
N ASP A 169 5.31 -13.69 11.46
CA ASP A 169 4.00 -13.75 10.81
C ASP A 169 3.73 -12.57 9.86
N THR A 170 4.74 -11.76 9.53
CA THR A 170 4.55 -10.59 8.66
C THR A 170 4.77 -10.91 7.18
N TRP A 171 3.96 -10.29 6.33
CA TRP A 171 4.10 -10.36 4.88
C TRP A 171 3.60 -9.08 4.21
N MET A 172 3.97 -8.90 2.94
CA MET A 172 3.55 -7.75 2.13
C MET A 172 2.99 -8.18 0.78
N ILE A 173 2.15 -7.33 0.20
CA ILE A 173 1.72 -7.39 -1.20
C ILE A 173 2.37 -6.25 -1.95
N CYS A 174 2.94 -6.56 -3.11
CA CYS A 174 3.46 -5.58 -4.04
C CYS A 174 3.08 -5.99 -5.47
N ASP A 175 2.37 -5.12 -6.18
CA ASP A 175 1.78 -5.37 -7.51
C ASP A 175 0.86 -6.61 -7.55
N GLY A 176 0.17 -6.88 -6.43
CA GLY A 176 -0.70 -8.06 -6.30
C GLY A 176 0.05 -9.37 -6.11
N GLU A 177 1.37 -9.35 -6.12
CA GLU A 177 2.19 -10.50 -5.74
C GLU A 177 2.45 -10.47 -4.24
N ARG A 178 2.09 -11.58 -3.58
CA ARG A 178 2.45 -11.79 -2.18
C ARG A 178 3.95 -12.05 -2.08
N ARG A 179 4.59 -11.36 -1.15
CA ARG A 179 6.00 -11.54 -0.83
C ARG A 179 6.09 -11.88 0.65
N CYS A 180 6.18 -13.18 0.94
CA CYS A 180 6.43 -13.69 2.30
C CYS A 180 7.88 -13.47 2.74
N CYS A 181 8.78 -13.09 1.81
CA CYS A 181 10.11 -12.66 2.15
C CYS A 181 10.10 -11.20 2.61
N MET A 182 10.43 -11.04 3.89
CA MET A 182 10.92 -9.79 4.49
C MET A 182 12.08 -9.26 3.64
N ASN A 183 12.30 -7.96 3.70
CA ASN A 183 13.30 -7.18 2.97
C ASN A 183 12.79 -6.39 1.78
N ARG A 184 11.54 -5.91 1.76
CA ARG A 184 11.16 -4.90 0.76
C ARG A 184 10.36 -3.75 1.33
N CYS A 185 10.35 -2.64 0.60
CA CYS A 185 9.39 -1.56 0.79
C CYS A 185 8.69 -1.32 -0.54
N CYS A 186 7.38 -1.04 -0.53
CA CYS A 186 6.65 -0.68 -1.74
C CYS A 186 6.12 0.74 -1.61
N GLY A 187 6.51 1.61 -2.54
CA GLY A 187 6.12 3.00 -2.57
C GLY A 187 5.20 3.25 -3.77
N LEU A 188 4.11 3.99 -3.53
CA LEU A 188 3.19 4.39 -4.57
C LEU A 188 3.26 5.90 -4.80
N GLY A 189 3.70 6.32 -5.98
CA GLY A 189 3.69 7.71 -6.39
C GLY A 189 2.39 8.07 -7.10
N ALA A 190 1.76 9.14 -6.66
CA ALA A 190 0.58 9.76 -7.29
C ALA A 190 0.91 11.20 -7.68
N GLY A 191 0.67 11.56 -8.94
CA GLY A 191 0.93 12.89 -9.52
C GLY A 191 0.04 13.17 -10.72
#